data_AF-A0A7L3Q329-F1
#
_entry.id   AF-A0A7L3Q329-F1
#
_cell.length_a   1.000
_cell.length_b   1.000
_cell.length_c   1.000
_cell.angle_alpha   90.00
_cell.angle_beta   90.00
_cell.angle_gamma   90.00
#
_symmetry.space_group_name_H-M   'P 1'
#
loop_
_entity.id
_entity.type
_entity.pdbx_description
1 polymer ?
#
loop_
_entity_poly.entity_id
_entity_poly.type
_entity_poly.pdbx_seq_one_letter_code
_entity_poly.pdbx_strand_id
1 'polypeptide(L)'
;GSAAPGPVPAGLIRLYSMRFCPYAQRTRLVLRAKGISHEVININLKNKPDWYFEKNPAGLVPVLETSKGQLICESPITCEFLDEAFPGKKLMPSDPYERACQRMLLEDFSKITSLLFKHVLAVKDGQDTTALKAEIAEKFGKLEEVLSKRNTVFYGGDSVSMADYMIWPWFERLEPFQLKDSLNHTPKLQRWMEAMKEDPAIKATVTDPQTYKNYLQLYLKNSPEACDYGL
;
A
#
# COMPACT_ATOMS: atom_id res chain seq x y z
N GLY A 1 -16.30 23.01 2.22
CA GLY A 1 -15.40 21.98 1.67
C GLY A 1 -14.99 22.31 0.25
N SER A 2 -14.09 21.54 -0.35
CA SER A 2 -13.78 21.64 -1.79
C SER A 2 -14.97 21.21 -2.64
N ALA A 3 -15.06 21.70 -3.88
CA ALA A 3 -16.07 21.27 -4.84
C ALA A 3 -15.88 19.79 -5.21
N ALA A 4 -16.99 19.07 -5.45
CA ALA A 4 -16.93 17.70 -5.97
C ALA A 4 -16.35 17.70 -7.40
N PRO A 5 -15.53 16.70 -7.76
CA PRO A 5 -15.02 16.59 -9.12
C PRO A 5 -16.13 16.23 -10.11
N GLY A 6 -15.97 16.66 -11.36
CA GLY A 6 -16.88 16.27 -12.45
C GLY A 6 -16.80 14.78 -12.79
N PRO A 7 -17.61 14.31 -13.75
CA PRO A 7 -17.59 12.92 -14.22
C PRO A 7 -16.21 12.49 -14.70
N VAL A 8 -15.88 11.21 -14.52
CA VAL A 8 -14.63 10.64 -15.02
C VAL A 8 -14.66 10.58 -16.56
N PRO A 9 -13.66 11.13 -17.27
CA PRO A 9 -13.63 11.10 -18.72
C PRO A 9 -13.63 9.67 -19.30
N ALA A 10 -14.20 9.50 -20.49
CA ALA A 10 -14.15 8.23 -21.20
C ALA A 10 -12.68 7.81 -21.46
N GLY A 11 -12.39 6.51 -21.27
CA GLY A 11 -11.03 5.97 -21.41
C GLY A 11 -10.13 6.17 -20.18
N LEU A 12 -10.59 6.88 -19.14
CA LEU A 12 -9.89 6.99 -17.85
C LEU A 12 -10.61 6.21 -16.75
N ILE A 13 -9.84 5.90 -15.71
CA ILE A 13 -10.34 5.55 -14.38
C ILE A 13 -9.82 6.58 -13.37
N ARG A 14 -10.64 6.96 -12.40
CA ARG A 14 -10.23 7.87 -11.33
C ARG A 14 -9.87 7.07 -10.09
N LEU A 15 -8.77 7.45 -9.45
CA LEU A 15 -8.40 6.99 -8.12
C LEU A 15 -8.54 8.13 -7.12
N TYR A 16 -9.44 7.98 -6.16
CA TYR A 16 -9.40 8.76 -4.93
C TYR A 16 -8.32 8.18 -4.00
N SER A 17 -7.34 9.00 -3.64
CA SER A 17 -6.10 8.58 -2.99
C SER A 17 -5.75 9.52 -1.83
N MET A 18 -4.65 9.21 -1.16
CA MET A 18 -3.87 10.17 -0.39
C MET A 18 -2.38 9.80 -0.57
N ARG A 19 -1.52 10.77 -0.87
CA ARG A 19 -0.11 10.59 -1.30
C ARG A 19 0.69 9.61 -0.44
N PHE A 20 0.47 9.66 0.87
CA PHE A 20 1.21 8.89 1.86
C PHE A 20 0.46 7.63 2.34
N CYS A 21 -0.79 7.41 1.90
CA CYS A 21 -1.58 6.24 2.32
C CYS A 21 -0.98 4.95 1.73
N PRO A 22 -0.58 3.97 2.57
CA PRO A 22 -0.04 2.69 2.08
C PRO A 22 -1.11 1.86 1.37
N TYR A 23 -2.36 1.89 1.82
CA TYR A 23 -3.46 1.18 1.16
C TYR A 23 -3.74 1.74 -0.24
N ALA A 24 -3.76 3.06 -0.40
CA ALA A 24 -3.93 3.67 -1.73
C ALA A 24 -2.68 3.51 -2.61
N GLN A 25 -1.50 3.32 -2.02
CA GLN A 25 -0.28 2.99 -2.78
C GLN A 25 -0.38 1.64 -3.48
N ARG A 26 -1.05 0.63 -2.89
CA ARG A 26 -1.34 -0.65 -3.58
C ARG A 26 -2.00 -0.42 -4.93
N THR A 27 -3.07 0.36 -4.96
CA THR A 27 -3.82 0.66 -6.19
C THR A 27 -2.98 1.50 -7.16
N ARG A 28 -2.20 2.47 -6.67
CA ARG A 28 -1.25 3.23 -7.52
C ARG A 28 -0.20 2.33 -8.17
N LEU A 29 0.35 1.37 -7.43
CA LEU A 29 1.32 0.41 -7.96
C LEU A 29 0.71 -0.42 -9.08
N VAL A 30 -0.50 -0.96 -8.89
CA VAL A 30 -1.19 -1.75 -9.92
C VAL A 30 -1.52 -0.91 -11.15
N LEU A 31 -2.03 0.32 -10.98
CA LEU A 31 -2.28 1.24 -12.09
C LEU A 31 -1.01 1.50 -12.91
N ARG A 32 0.13 1.72 -12.24
CA ARG A 32 1.43 1.96 -12.89
C ARG A 32 1.97 0.71 -13.57
N ALA A 33 1.99 -0.43 -12.88
CA ALA A 33 2.49 -1.70 -13.40
C ALA A 33 1.73 -2.18 -14.64
N LYS A 34 0.43 -1.89 -14.70
CA LYS A 34 -0.42 -2.22 -15.85
C LYS A 34 -0.51 -1.12 -16.92
N GLY A 35 0.12 0.03 -16.70
CA GLY A 35 0.08 1.16 -17.64
C GLY A 35 -1.32 1.73 -17.87
N ILE A 36 -2.20 1.66 -16.86
CA ILE A 36 -3.60 2.09 -16.98
C ILE A 36 -3.68 3.62 -16.95
N SER A 37 -4.32 4.22 -17.94
CA SER A 37 -4.59 5.67 -17.95
C SER A 37 -5.56 6.04 -16.84
N HIS A 38 -5.13 6.94 -15.96
CA HIS A 38 -5.91 7.31 -14.78
C HIS A 38 -5.66 8.74 -14.35
N GLU A 39 -6.60 9.28 -13.60
CA GLU A 39 -6.44 10.51 -12.82
C GLU A 39 -6.43 10.20 -11.33
N VAL A 40 -5.74 11.02 -10.54
CA VAL A 40 -5.66 10.88 -9.08
C VAL A 40 -6.23 12.12 -8.42
N ILE A 41 -7.20 11.92 -7.54
CA ILE A 41 -7.72 12.97 -6.66
C ILE A 41 -7.29 12.63 -5.22
N ASN A 42 -6.40 13.45 -4.66
CA ASN A 42 -6.00 13.28 -3.27
C ASN A 42 -7.05 13.87 -2.33
N ILE A 43 -7.46 13.08 -1.34
CA ILE A 43 -8.40 13.46 -0.29
C ILE A 43 -7.61 13.81 0.96
N ASN A 44 -7.92 14.97 1.54
CA ASN A 44 -7.41 15.32 2.86
C ASN A 44 -8.15 14.48 3.93
N LEU A 45 -7.47 13.49 4.49
CA LEU A 45 -8.09 12.55 5.44
C LEU A 45 -8.31 13.13 6.83
N LYS A 46 -7.72 14.30 7.13
CA LYS A 46 -7.91 15.05 8.38
C LYS A 46 -9.01 16.10 8.27
N ASN A 47 -9.33 16.52 7.04
CA ASN A 47 -10.42 17.44 6.72
C ASN A 47 -11.15 16.96 5.45
N LYS A 48 -11.91 15.88 5.57
CA LYS A 48 -12.56 15.22 4.43
C LYS A 48 -13.69 16.11 3.90
N PRO A 49 -13.81 16.29 2.57
CA PRO A 49 -14.95 17.00 2.02
C PRO A 49 -16.22 16.13 2.10
N ASP A 50 -17.36 16.76 2.38
CA ASP A 50 -18.63 16.06 2.64
C ASP A 50 -19.07 15.16 1.47
N TRP A 51 -18.85 15.61 0.23
CA TRP A 51 -19.18 14.84 -0.98
C TRP A 51 -18.42 13.52 -1.07
N TYR A 52 -17.28 13.37 -0.37
CA TYR A 52 -16.48 12.15 -0.46
C TYR A 52 -17.19 10.94 0.16
N PHE A 53 -18.09 11.17 1.12
CA PHE A 53 -18.87 10.09 1.74
C PHE A 53 -19.86 9.45 0.77
N GLU A 54 -20.23 10.12 -0.32
CA GLU A 54 -21.00 9.52 -1.41
C GLU A 54 -20.15 8.56 -2.27
N LYS A 55 -18.82 8.74 -2.27
CA LYS A 55 -17.88 7.85 -2.99
C LYS A 55 -17.53 6.62 -2.17
N ASN A 56 -17.39 6.80 -0.85
CA ASN A 56 -17.23 5.71 0.10
C ASN A 56 -17.82 6.13 1.46
N PRO A 57 -18.90 5.49 1.93
CA PRO A 57 -19.51 5.82 3.23
C PRO A 57 -18.56 5.69 4.42
N ALA A 58 -17.53 4.84 4.35
CA ALA A 58 -16.49 4.75 5.37
C ALA A 58 -15.52 5.94 5.35
N GLY A 59 -15.55 6.77 4.30
CA GLY A 59 -14.66 7.89 4.08
C GLY A 59 -13.19 7.47 3.97
N LEU A 60 -12.91 6.26 3.50
CA LEU A 60 -11.56 5.71 3.36
C LEU A 60 -11.08 5.81 1.90
N VAL A 61 -9.76 5.84 1.73
CA VAL A 61 -9.07 5.68 0.43
C VAL A 61 -8.30 4.33 0.46
N PRO A 62 -8.13 3.64 -0.68
CA PRO A 62 -8.48 4.04 -2.04
C PRO A 62 -9.94 3.81 -2.41
N VAL A 63 -10.42 4.57 -3.40
CA VAL A 63 -11.66 4.31 -4.13
C VAL A 63 -11.39 4.50 -5.62
N LEU A 64 -11.84 3.56 -6.45
CA LEU A 64 -11.86 3.73 -7.90
C LEU A 64 -13.24 4.20 -8.34
N GLU A 65 -13.27 5.14 -9.28
CA GLU A 65 -14.48 5.58 -9.98
C GLU A 65 -14.29 5.39 -11.49
N THR A 66 -15.20 4.67 -12.13
CA THR A 66 -15.17 4.47 -13.59
C THR A 66 -15.90 5.60 -14.33
N SER A 67 -15.67 5.74 -15.64
CA SER A 67 -16.43 6.65 -16.50
C SER A 67 -17.94 6.37 -16.54
N LYS A 68 -18.39 5.20 -16.04
CA LYS A 68 -19.80 4.85 -15.86
C LYS A 68 -20.34 5.21 -14.47
N GLY A 69 -19.55 5.87 -13.62
CA GLY A 69 -19.91 6.22 -12.25
C GLY A 69 -19.91 5.03 -11.28
N GLN A 70 -19.27 3.90 -11.64
CA GLN A 70 -19.19 2.74 -10.74
C GLN A 70 -18.09 2.98 -9.71
N LEU A 71 -18.37 2.66 -8.45
CA LEU A 71 -17.45 2.82 -7.32
C LEU A 71 -16.93 1.47 -6.84
N ILE A 72 -15.61 1.37 -6.66
CA ILE A 72 -14.95 0.19 -6.13
C ILE A 72 -14.08 0.62 -4.95
N CYS A 73 -14.38 0.09 -3.77
CA CYS A 73 -13.69 0.38 -2.52
C CYS A 73 -12.79 -0.79 -2.10
N GLU A 74 -12.00 -0.58 -1.05
CA GLU A 74 -11.03 -1.53 -0.49
C GLU A 74 -9.79 -1.77 -1.36
N SER A 75 -8.61 -1.62 -0.75
CA SER A 75 -7.35 -1.71 -1.52
C SER A 75 -7.13 -3.04 -2.23
N PRO A 76 -7.42 -4.23 -1.65
CA PRO A 76 -7.24 -5.49 -2.39
C PRO A 76 -8.25 -5.63 -3.53
N ILE A 77 -9.51 -5.24 -3.30
CA ILE A 77 -10.60 -5.35 -4.29
C ILE A 77 -10.34 -4.42 -5.47
N THR A 78 -9.97 -3.16 -5.23
CA THR A 78 -9.57 -2.23 -6.30
C THR A 78 -8.41 -2.78 -7.13
N CYS A 79 -7.43 -3.42 -6.50
CA CYS A 79 -6.28 -4.00 -7.20
C CYS A 79 -6.66 -5.23 -8.05
N GLU A 80 -7.48 -6.14 -7.53
CA GLU A 80 -7.99 -7.29 -8.29
C GLU A 80 -8.86 -6.84 -9.46
N PHE A 81 -9.77 -5.87 -9.24
CA PHE A 81 -10.59 -5.29 -10.30
C PHE A 81 -9.75 -4.73 -11.45
N LEU A 82 -8.69 -3.97 -11.14
CA LEU A 82 -7.79 -3.44 -12.16
C LEU A 82 -7.06 -4.56 -12.92
N ASP A 83 -6.64 -5.63 -12.24
CA ASP A 83 -5.95 -6.74 -12.89
C ASP A 83 -6.87 -7.54 -13.82
N GLU A 84 -8.13 -7.69 -13.45
CA GLU A 84 -9.15 -8.40 -14.22
C GLU A 84 -9.70 -7.58 -15.39
N ALA A 85 -10.10 -6.33 -15.14
CA ALA A 85 -10.81 -5.50 -16.10
C ALA A 85 -9.93 -4.91 -17.21
N PHE A 86 -8.62 -4.77 -16.98
CA PHE A 86 -7.69 -4.16 -17.93
C PHE A 86 -6.75 -5.20 -18.58
N PRO A 87 -6.45 -5.04 -19.88
CA PRO A 87 -5.55 -5.94 -20.60
C PRO A 87 -4.08 -5.78 -20.16
N GLY A 88 -3.19 -6.55 -20.78
CA GLY A 88 -1.75 -6.51 -20.52
C GLY A 88 -1.29 -7.55 -19.51
N LYS A 89 -0.11 -7.32 -18.91
CA LYS A 89 0.50 -8.24 -17.93
C LYS A 89 -0.49 -8.50 -16.78
N LYS A 90 -0.74 -9.77 -16.49
CA LYS A 90 -1.49 -10.20 -15.31
C LYS A 90 -0.56 -10.19 -14.09
N LEU A 91 -1.05 -9.62 -12.99
CA LEU A 91 -0.31 -9.54 -11.73
C LEU A 91 -0.68 -10.70 -10.81
N MET A 92 -1.92 -11.16 -10.87
CA MET A 92 -2.36 -12.40 -10.25
C MET A 92 -2.04 -13.60 -11.15
N PRO A 93 -1.64 -14.75 -10.58
CA PRO A 93 -1.40 -15.97 -11.34
C PRO A 93 -2.71 -16.51 -11.91
N SER A 94 -2.63 -17.24 -13.03
CA SER A 94 -3.78 -17.91 -13.65
C SER A 94 -4.21 -19.16 -12.89
N ASP A 95 -3.25 -19.87 -12.30
CA ASP A 95 -3.48 -21.06 -11.50
C ASP A 95 -4.31 -20.73 -10.23
N PRO A 96 -5.42 -21.44 -9.97
CA PRO A 96 -6.27 -21.18 -8.81
C PRO A 96 -5.56 -21.34 -7.46
N TYR A 97 -4.67 -22.31 -7.33
CA TYR A 97 -3.95 -22.58 -6.09
C TYR A 97 -2.94 -21.47 -5.79
N GLU A 98 -2.12 -21.09 -6.77
CA GLU A 98 -1.18 -19.97 -6.62
C GLU A 98 -1.91 -18.65 -6.32
N ARG A 99 -3.11 -18.45 -6.90
CA ARG A 99 -3.94 -17.28 -6.59
C ARG A 99 -4.41 -17.29 -5.14
N ALA A 100 -4.81 -18.47 -4.63
CA ALA A 100 -5.16 -18.64 -3.22
C ALA A 100 -3.95 -18.41 -2.31
N CYS A 101 -2.75 -18.87 -2.68
CA CYS A 101 -1.52 -18.61 -1.93
C CYS A 101 -1.22 -17.12 -1.78
N GLN A 102 -1.39 -16.33 -2.85
CA GLN A 102 -1.20 -14.87 -2.76
C GLN A 102 -2.22 -14.20 -1.83
N ARG A 103 -3.48 -14.66 -1.84
CA ARG A 103 -4.51 -14.16 -0.93
C ARG A 103 -4.25 -14.55 0.52
N MET A 104 -3.80 -15.78 0.78
CA MET A 104 -3.41 -16.22 2.12
C MET A 104 -2.23 -15.40 2.67
N LEU A 105 -1.22 -15.12 1.84
CA LEU A 105 -0.12 -14.25 2.22
C LEU A 105 -0.63 -12.86 2.64
N LEU A 106 -1.56 -12.29 1.86
CA LEU A 106 -2.15 -10.98 2.17
C LEU A 106 -2.97 -11.01 3.48
N GLU A 107 -3.72 -12.08 3.71
CA GLU A 107 -4.47 -12.27 4.96
C GLU A 107 -3.54 -12.33 6.18
N ASP A 108 -2.45 -13.10 6.09
CA ASP A 108 -1.46 -13.15 7.16
C ASP A 108 -0.73 -11.81 7.33
N PHE A 109 -0.44 -11.12 6.22
CA PHE A 109 0.19 -9.81 6.25
C PHE A 109 -0.71 -8.74 6.89
N SER A 110 -2.04 -8.85 6.80
CA SER A 110 -2.97 -7.91 7.43
C SER A 110 -2.72 -7.79 8.94
N LYS A 111 -2.37 -8.90 9.60
CA LYS A 111 -2.01 -8.96 11.03
C LYS A 111 -0.74 -8.14 11.32
N ILE A 112 0.22 -8.16 10.39
CA ILE A 112 1.45 -7.37 10.46
C ILE A 112 1.13 -5.88 10.32
N THR A 113 0.23 -5.49 9.42
CA THR A 113 -0.14 -4.08 9.25
C THR A 113 -0.69 -3.47 10.54
N SER A 114 -1.52 -4.20 11.27
CA SER A 114 -2.05 -3.79 12.58
C SER A 114 -0.95 -3.60 13.63
N LEU A 115 0.04 -4.52 13.67
CA LEU A 115 1.21 -4.39 14.56
C LEU A 115 2.05 -3.17 14.23
N LEU A 116 2.28 -2.89 12.93
CA LEU A 116 3.03 -1.72 12.49
C LEU A 116 2.33 -0.41 12.92
N PHE A 117 1.00 -0.32 12.79
CA PHE A 117 0.26 0.85 13.27
C PHE A 117 0.32 0.99 14.80
N LYS A 118 0.17 -0.13 15.54
CA LYS A 118 0.30 -0.14 17.00
C LYS A 118 1.68 0.35 17.43
N HIS A 119 2.74 -0.10 16.76
CA HIS A 119 4.11 0.35 16.99
C HIS A 119 4.27 1.86 16.76
N VAL A 120 3.79 2.38 15.62
CA VAL A 120 3.88 3.83 15.32
C VAL A 120 3.18 4.68 16.38
N LEU A 121 2.02 4.24 16.87
CA LEU A 121 1.31 4.93 17.96
C LEU A 121 2.08 4.85 19.28
N ALA A 122 2.62 3.68 19.64
CA ALA A 122 3.45 3.53 20.84
C ALA A 122 4.70 4.43 20.80
N VAL A 123 5.38 4.53 19.65
CA VAL A 123 6.51 5.47 19.45
C VAL A 123 6.06 6.91 19.65
N LYS A 124 4.93 7.30 19.06
CA LYS A 124 4.37 8.66 19.21
C LYS A 124 4.12 9.00 20.68
N ASP A 125 3.57 8.05 21.44
CA ASP A 125 3.17 8.25 22.83
C ASP A 125 4.35 8.02 23.81
N GLY A 126 5.57 7.79 23.30
CA GLY A 126 6.77 7.59 24.11
C GLY A 126 6.79 6.28 24.91
N GLN A 127 6.03 5.28 24.47
CA GLN A 127 5.93 3.98 25.13
C GLN A 127 7.12 3.08 24.75
N ASP A 128 7.43 2.10 25.61
CA ASP A 128 8.39 1.04 25.27
C ASP A 128 7.84 0.18 24.14
N THR A 129 8.63 0.04 23.07
CA THR A 129 8.28 -0.72 21.87
C THR A 129 9.05 -2.03 21.73
N THR A 130 9.87 -2.40 22.71
CA THR A 130 10.76 -3.58 22.65
C THR A 130 9.98 -4.86 22.33
N ALA A 131 8.88 -5.11 23.04
CA ALA A 131 8.04 -6.29 22.79
C ALA A 131 7.35 -6.26 21.41
N LEU A 132 6.89 -5.08 20.96
CA LEU A 132 6.27 -4.92 19.64
C LEU A 132 7.28 -5.16 18.52
N LYS A 133 8.50 -4.64 18.66
CA LYS A 133 9.60 -4.90 17.72
C LYS A 133 9.93 -6.38 17.63
N ALA A 134 10.00 -7.07 18.77
CA ALA A 134 10.24 -8.52 18.80
C ALA A 134 9.11 -9.30 18.09
N GLU A 135 7.85 -8.92 18.31
CA GLU A 135 6.72 -9.55 17.61
C GLU A 135 6.74 -9.27 16.10
N ILE A 136 7.02 -8.03 15.69
CA ILE A 136 7.16 -7.66 14.26
C ILE A 136 8.31 -8.45 13.62
N ALA A 137 9.45 -8.55 14.29
CA ALA A 137 10.59 -9.35 13.87
C ALA A 137 10.21 -10.83 13.68
N GLU A 138 9.46 -11.43 14.62
CA GLU A 138 8.94 -12.80 14.47
C GLU A 138 8.06 -12.93 13.21
N LYS A 139 7.15 -11.97 12.96
CA LYS A 139 6.30 -12.01 11.75
C LYS A 139 7.11 -11.86 10.47
N PHE A 140 8.14 -11.03 10.44
CA PHE A 140 9.06 -10.95 9.30
C PHE A 140 9.84 -12.25 9.10
N GLY A 141 10.14 -12.99 10.17
CA GLY A 141 10.70 -14.34 10.07
C GLY A 141 9.78 -15.32 9.33
N LYS A 142 8.46 -15.23 9.53
CA LYS A 142 7.49 -16.06 8.79
C LYS A 142 7.45 -15.73 7.29
N LEU A 143 7.61 -14.45 6.95
CA LEU A 143 7.73 -14.00 5.56
C LEU A 143 9.03 -14.49 4.90
N GLU A 144 10.15 -14.45 5.63
CA GLU A 144 11.44 -15.05 5.23
C GLU A 144 11.31 -16.56 4.97
N GLU A 145 10.56 -17.29 5.80
CA GLU A 145 10.29 -18.71 5.58
C GLU A 145 9.53 -18.99 4.28
N VAL A 146 8.57 -18.13 3.92
CA VAL A 146 7.82 -18.26 2.66
C VAL A 146 8.77 -18.12 1.46
N LEU A 147 9.60 -17.06 1.45
CA LEU A 147 10.62 -16.87 0.41
C LEU A 147 11.62 -18.03 0.40
N SER A 148 11.95 -18.57 1.57
CA SER A 148 12.86 -19.72 1.68
C SER A 148 12.30 -21.01 1.11
N LYS A 149 11.04 -21.32 1.39
CA LYS A 149 10.36 -22.52 0.88
C LYS A 149 10.13 -22.45 -0.63
N ARG A 150 9.76 -21.26 -1.14
CA ARG A 150 9.57 -21.04 -2.58
C ARG A 150 10.89 -20.98 -3.35
N ASN A 151 11.97 -20.59 -2.68
CA ASN A 151 13.30 -20.38 -3.26
C ASN A 151 13.28 -19.40 -4.45
N THR A 152 12.51 -18.33 -4.32
CA THR A 152 12.31 -17.29 -5.33
C THR A 152 12.66 -15.92 -4.77
N VAL A 153 12.89 -14.93 -5.65
CA VAL A 153 13.16 -13.55 -5.23
C VAL A 153 11.87 -12.87 -4.76
N PHE A 154 10.76 -13.09 -5.46
CA PHE A 154 9.46 -12.49 -5.18
C PHE A 154 8.48 -13.51 -4.63
N TYR A 155 7.43 -13.04 -3.94
CA TYR A 155 6.38 -13.91 -3.41
C TYR A 155 5.57 -14.60 -4.50
N GLY A 156 5.50 -13.99 -5.69
CA GLY A 156 4.88 -14.59 -6.87
C GLY A 156 5.79 -15.49 -7.71
N GLY A 157 7.08 -15.61 -7.38
CA GLY A 157 8.05 -16.35 -8.18
C GLY A 157 9.24 -15.50 -8.64
N ASP A 158 9.64 -15.63 -9.90
CA ASP A 158 10.83 -14.96 -10.46
C ASP A 158 10.58 -13.50 -10.88
N SER A 159 9.33 -13.04 -10.87
CA SER A 159 8.98 -11.66 -11.21
C SER A 159 7.97 -11.08 -10.22
N VAL A 160 7.97 -9.75 -10.10
CA VAL A 160 7.02 -9.01 -9.27
C VAL A 160 5.58 -9.34 -9.67
N SER A 161 4.77 -9.65 -8.67
CA SER A 161 3.36 -10.03 -8.78
C SER A 161 2.46 -9.17 -7.89
N MET A 162 1.16 -9.46 -7.90
CA MET A 162 0.19 -8.76 -7.03
C MET A 162 0.58 -8.85 -5.56
N ALA A 163 0.94 -10.04 -5.06
CA ALA A 163 1.37 -10.27 -3.68
C ALA A 163 2.46 -9.30 -3.23
N ASP A 164 3.47 -9.07 -4.06
CA ASP A 164 4.59 -8.18 -3.76
C ASP A 164 4.12 -6.71 -3.63
N TYR A 165 3.31 -6.24 -4.58
CA TYR A 165 2.73 -4.89 -4.52
C TYR A 165 1.77 -4.71 -3.35
N MET A 166 1.10 -5.77 -2.89
CA MET A 166 0.18 -5.69 -1.76
C MET A 166 0.89 -5.49 -0.43
N ILE A 167 2.15 -5.88 -0.28
CA ILE A 167 2.87 -5.77 1.00
C ILE A 167 3.95 -4.67 0.96
N TRP A 168 4.45 -4.32 -0.22
CA TRP A 168 5.50 -3.31 -0.40
C TRP A 168 5.30 -2.00 0.37
N PRO A 169 4.12 -1.36 0.37
CA PRO A 169 3.98 -0.04 0.98
C PRO A 169 4.43 0.03 2.44
N TRP A 170 4.28 -1.05 3.21
CA TRP A 170 4.73 -1.09 4.60
C TRP A 170 6.24 -1.27 4.73
N PHE A 171 6.85 -2.05 3.84
CA PHE A 171 8.31 -2.24 3.79
C PHE A 171 9.05 -0.96 3.41
N GLU A 172 8.49 -0.18 2.49
CA GLU A 172 8.98 1.16 2.13
C GLU A 172 9.06 2.10 3.35
N ARG A 173 8.21 1.88 4.36
CA ARG A 173 8.05 2.75 5.53
C ARG A 173 8.80 2.28 6.78
N LEU A 174 9.58 1.20 6.72
CA LEU A 174 10.28 0.69 7.89
C LEU A 174 11.30 1.68 8.47
N GLU A 175 11.93 2.51 7.64
CA GLU A 175 12.82 3.56 8.15
C GLU A 175 12.06 4.66 8.91
N PRO A 176 11.03 5.31 8.34
CA PRO A 176 10.18 6.21 9.12
C PRO A 176 9.59 5.59 10.39
N PHE A 177 9.30 4.29 10.38
CA PHE A 177 8.74 3.57 11.52
C PHE A 177 9.78 3.11 12.55
N GLN A 178 11.08 3.34 12.31
CA GLN A 178 12.16 2.92 13.20
C GLN A 178 12.22 1.39 13.41
N LEU A 179 11.96 0.63 12.33
CA LEU A 179 11.85 -0.83 12.32
C LEU A 179 12.86 -1.52 11.38
N LYS A 180 13.88 -0.82 10.89
CA LYS A 180 14.90 -1.43 10.01
C LYS A 180 15.63 -2.61 10.69
N ASP A 181 15.88 -2.49 11.99
CA ASP A 181 16.48 -3.51 12.84
C ASP A 181 15.66 -4.81 12.92
N SER A 182 14.35 -4.74 12.70
CA SER A 182 13.45 -5.90 12.69
C SER A 182 13.69 -6.84 11.50
N LEU A 183 14.53 -6.46 10.53
CA LEU A 183 14.88 -7.27 9.37
C LEU A 183 16.18 -8.07 9.53
N ASN A 184 16.96 -7.84 10.59
CA ASN A 184 18.35 -8.33 10.71
C ASN A 184 18.51 -9.86 10.53
N HIS A 185 17.48 -10.63 10.88
CA HIS A 185 17.42 -12.10 10.76
C HIS A 185 16.72 -12.59 9.47
N THR A 186 16.45 -11.71 8.50
CA THR A 186 15.65 -12.01 7.29
C THR A 186 16.38 -11.64 5.98
N PRO A 187 17.48 -12.34 5.63
CA PRO A 187 18.30 -11.99 4.48
C PRO A 187 17.58 -12.09 3.13
N LYS A 188 16.67 -13.04 2.92
CA LYS A 188 15.90 -13.13 1.66
C LYS A 188 14.85 -12.05 1.57
N LEU A 189 14.22 -11.68 2.68
CA LEU A 189 13.31 -10.55 2.75
C LEU A 189 14.03 -9.24 2.44
N GLN A 190 15.23 -9.04 2.97
CA GLN A 190 16.08 -7.90 2.59
C GLN A 190 16.42 -7.92 1.10
N ARG A 191 16.79 -9.08 0.54
CA ARG A 191 17.03 -9.22 -0.90
C ARG A 191 15.79 -8.91 -1.74
N TRP A 192 14.61 -9.36 -1.30
CA TRP A 192 13.33 -9.02 -1.92
C TRP A 192 13.08 -7.51 -1.88
N MET A 193 13.37 -6.85 -0.75
CA MET A 193 13.22 -5.39 -0.64
C MET A 193 14.13 -4.66 -1.63
N GLU A 194 15.40 -5.06 -1.77
CA GLU A 194 16.30 -4.45 -2.74
C GLU A 194 15.83 -4.70 -4.18
N ALA A 195 15.37 -5.91 -4.50
CA ALA A 195 14.81 -6.22 -5.82
C ALA A 195 13.54 -5.40 -6.13
N MET A 196 12.66 -5.20 -5.14
CA MET A 196 11.46 -4.39 -5.29
C MET A 196 11.76 -2.92 -5.58
N LYS A 197 12.83 -2.35 -4.99
CA LYS A 197 13.23 -0.96 -5.29
C LYS A 197 13.61 -0.76 -6.76
N GLU A 198 14.01 -1.82 -7.46
CA GLU A 198 14.36 -1.74 -8.87
C GLU A 198 13.14 -1.69 -9.81
N ASP A 199 11.97 -2.11 -9.34
CA ASP A 199 10.74 -2.16 -10.13
C ASP A 199 10.28 -0.74 -10.57
N PRO A 200 9.93 -0.55 -11.86
CA PRO A 200 9.53 0.77 -12.35
C PRO A 200 8.29 1.37 -11.67
N ALA A 201 7.30 0.55 -11.28
CA ALA A 201 6.09 1.05 -10.62
C ALA A 201 6.41 1.52 -9.20
N ILE A 202 7.35 0.85 -8.53
CA ILE A 202 7.87 1.22 -7.21
C ILE A 202 8.63 2.55 -7.31
N LYS A 203 9.60 2.67 -8.23
CA LYS A 203 10.33 3.93 -8.48
C LYS A 203 9.40 5.10 -8.80
N ALA A 204 8.30 4.86 -9.51
CA ALA A 204 7.34 5.91 -9.87
C ALA A 204 6.41 6.34 -8.72
N THR A 205 6.38 5.59 -7.61
CA THR A 205 5.46 5.85 -6.48
C THR A 205 6.15 6.04 -5.13
N VAL A 206 7.46 5.83 -5.08
CA VAL A 206 8.28 5.96 -3.87
C VAL A 206 8.17 7.37 -3.30
N THR A 207 8.13 7.46 -1.98
CA THR A 207 8.22 8.72 -1.23
C THR A 207 9.55 8.76 -0.51
N ASP A 208 10.23 9.90 -0.52
CA ASP A 208 11.48 10.02 0.21
C ASP A 208 11.25 9.85 1.73
N PRO A 209 12.16 9.17 2.45
CA PRO A 209 11.93 8.86 3.86
C PRO A 209 11.74 10.10 4.76
N GLN A 210 12.37 11.22 4.43
CA GLN A 210 12.30 12.43 5.26
C GLN A 210 10.94 13.13 5.11
N THR A 211 10.44 13.28 3.89
CA THR A 211 9.10 13.78 3.61
C THR A 211 8.06 12.91 4.28
N TYR A 212 8.20 11.58 4.22
CA TYR A 212 7.27 10.70 4.92
C TYR A 212 7.32 10.88 6.44
N LYS A 213 8.51 11.01 7.05
CA LYS A 213 8.65 11.30 8.48
C LYS A 213 7.97 12.62 8.86
N ASN A 214 8.15 13.67 8.07
CA ASN A 214 7.56 14.98 8.32
C ASN A 214 6.02 14.96 8.16
N TYR A 215 5.52 14.32 7.11
CA TYR A 215 4.09 13.99 6.96
C TYR A 215 3.56 13.27 8.20
N LEU A 216 4.23 12.20 8.64
CA LEU A 216 3.79 11.35 9.73
C LEU A 216 3.69 12.14 11.05
N GLN A 217 4.65 13.02 11.33
CA GLN A 217 4.60 13.90 12.50
C GLN A 217 3.37 14.80 12.52
N LEU A 218 3.02 15.42 11.38
CA LEU A 218 1.80 16.23 11.26
C LEU A 218 0.54 15.36 11.38
N TYR A 219 0.53 14.22 10.71
CA TYR A 219 -0.60 13.29 10.71
C TYR A 219 -0.94 12.77 12.11
N LEU A 220 0.07 12.46 12.92
CA LEU A 220 -0.08 11.98 14.31
C LEU A 220 -0.58 13.08 15.27
N LYS A 221 -0.41 14.35 14.90
CA LYS A 221 -0.95 15.54 15.60
C LYS A 221 -2.33 15.97 15.08
N ASN A 222 -2.94 15.19 14.17
CA ASN A 222 -4.21 15.53 13.52
C ASN A 222 -4.20 16.86 12.76
N SER A 223 -3.04 17.32 12.29
CA SER A 223 -2.95 18.56 11.50
C SER A 223 -3.63 18.39 10.14
N PRO A 224 -4.50 19.34 9.71
CA PRO A 224 -5.12 19.30 8.39
C PRO A 224 -4.08 19.48 7.26
N GLU A 225 -2.94 20.10 7.52
CA GLU A 225 -1.84 20.29 6.56
C GLU A 225 -1.08 18.98 6.26
N ALA A 226 -1.29 17.91 7.04
CA ALA A 226 -0.53 16.68 6.91
C ALA A 226 -0.59 16.10 5.48
N CYS A 227 -1.80 15.92 4.93
CA CYS A 227 -1.97 15.25 3.64
C CYS A 227 -1.33 16.02 2.47
N ASP A 228 -1.15 17.32 2.63
CA ASP A 228 -0.60 18.24 1.63
C ASP A 228 0.88 18.55 1.85
N TYR A 229 1.54 17.91 2.84
CA TYR A 229 2.95 18.15 3.16
C TYR A 229 3.86 18.13 1.91
N GLY A 230 4.64 19.19 1.72
CA GLY A 230 5.57 19.34 0.59
C GLY A 230 4.92 19.75 -0.74
N LEU A 231 3.69 20.26 -0.73
CA LEU A 231 3.02 20.94 -1.85
C LEU A 231 2.83 22.43 -1.56
#